data_AF-I0JJG7-F1
#
_entry.id   AF-I0JJG7-F1
#
_cell.length_a   1.000
_cell.length_b   1.000
_cell.length_c   1.000
_cell.angle_alpha   90.00
_cell.angle_beta   90.00
_cell.angle_gamma   90.00
#
_symmetry.space_group_name_H-M   'P 1'
#
loop_
_entity.id
_entity.type
_entity.pdbx_description
1 polymer ?
#
loop_
_entity_poly.entity_id
_entity_poly.type
_entity_poly.pdbx_seq_one_letter_code
_entity_poly.pdbx_strand_id
1 'polypeptide(L)'
;MKKTLTFLAVLIFLAGCSSADLALSDLKANYPSSFAEPIETLPESKQERVGLPDELPFEVKAVEASVEEKKVTVRYQSTKTHDLTVTTLFDPTGEMAETDLQIPLNSGSVAGVREEEKQVFVEWYNSDEDVIYQIDYRAVDKEKQTQQAMDIANSMN
;
A
#
# COMPACT_ATOMS: atom_id res chain seq x y z
N MET A 1 -7.25 22.09 51.71
CA MET A 1 -7.64 20.65 51.62
C MET A 1 -8.11 20.38 50.21
N LYS A 2 -7.72 19.22 49.67
CA LYS A 2 -7.81 18.74 48.29
C LYS A 2 -9.23 18.77 47.71
N LYS A 3 -9.33 18.98 46.38
CA LYS A 3 -10.10 18.19 45.38
C LYS A 3 -10.07 18.98 44.04
N THR A 4 -9.00 18.88 43.24
CA THR A 4 -8.94 18.03 42.03
C THR A 4 -10.29 17.79 41.37
N LEU A 5 -10.53 18.37 40.20
CA LEU A 5 -11.17 17.65 39.09
C LEU A 5 -10.75 18.29 37.76
N THR A 6 -9.64 17.78 37.25
CA THR A 6 -9.18 17.91 35.87
C THR A 6 -10.22 17.25 34.97
N PHE A 7 -10.97 18.00 34.16
CA PHE A 7 -11.77 17.42 33.08
C PHE A 7 -10.95 17.47 31.79
N LEU A 8 -10.09 16.46 31.68
CA LEU A 8 -9.41 16.06 30.46
C LEU A 8 -10.48 15.43 29.53
N ALA A 9 -11.06 16.22 28.65
CA ALA A 9 -11.85 15.71 27.53
C ALA A 9 -11.00 15.78 26.25
N VAL A 10 -9.91 15.03 26.27
CA VAL A 10 -9.16 14.68 25.06
C VAL A 10 -9.99 13.62 24.34
N LEU A 11 -10.97 14.07 23.55
CA LEU A 11 -11.59 13.26 22.51
C LEU A 11 -10.62 13.19 21.34
N ILE A 12 -9.57 12.38 21.49
CA ILE A 12 -8.85 11.87 20.33
C ILE A 12 -9.77 10.81 19.72
N PHE A 13 -10.60 11.25 18.78
CA PHE A 13 -11.09 10.36 17.72
C PHE A 13 -9.87 10.00 16.87
N LEU A 14 -9.18 8.90 17.25
CA LEU A 14 -8.30 8.14 16.36
C LEU A 14 -9.21 7.56 15.27
N ALA A 15 -9.53 8.37 14.27
CA ALA A 15 -10.26 7.94 13.10
C ALA A 15 -9.35 7.03 12.27
N GLY A 16 -9.55 5.72 12.46
CA GLY A 16 -9.49 4.72 11.38
C GLY A 16 -8.13 4.25 10.89
N CYS A 17 -7.31 3.63 11.75
CA CYS A 17 -6.60 2.43 11.26
C CYS A 17 -7.67 1.35 11.10
N SER A 18 -8.13 1.12 9.87
CA SER A 18 -8.95 -0.05 9.59
C SER A 18 -8.01 -1.25 9.53
N SER A 19 -8.01 -2.08 10.56
CA SER A 19 -7.24 -3.32 10.64
C SER A 19 -7.86 -4.40 9.74
N ALA A 20 -7.97 -4.14 8.44
CA ALA A 20 -8.18 -5.22 7.50
C ALA A 20 -6.93 -6.11 7.57
N ASP A 21 -7.10 -7.42 7.72
CA ASP A 21 -5.97 -8.34 7.61
C ASP A 21 -5.58 -8.42 6.13
N LEU A 22 -4.46 -7.78 5.78
CA LEU A 22 -3.97 -7.63 4.41
C LEU A 22 -2.87 -8.63 4.04
N ALA A 23 -2.54 -9.55 4.95
CA ALA A 23 -1.61 -10.62 4.67
C ALA A 23 -2.13 -11.53 3.55
N LEU A 24 -1.21 -12.15 2.81
CA LEU A 24 -1.51 -12.99 1.65
C LEU A 24 -2.58 -14.06 1.95
N SER A 25 -2.48 -14.74 3.10
CA SER A 25 -3.44 -15.77 3.51
C SER A 25 -4.83 -15.23 3.74
N ASP A 26 -4.93 -14.04 4.34
CA ASP A 26 -6.20 -13.41 4.68
C ASP A 26 -6.87 -12.84 3.44
N LEU A 27 -6.10 -12.22 2.54
CA LEU A 27 -6.61 -11.78 1.24
C LEU A 27 -7.12 -12.96 0.41
N LYS A 28 -6.42 -14.10 0.40
CA LYS A 28 -6.89 -15.31 -0.27
C LYS A 28 -8.20 -15.84 0.31
N ALA A 29 -8.32 -15.84 1.64
CA ALA A 29 -9.53 -16.33 2.33
C ALA A 29 -10.74 -15.40 2.12
N ASN A 30 -10.52 -14.08 2.18
CA ASN A 30 -11.57 -13.08 2.13
C ASN A 30 -11.99 -12.70 0.70
N TYR A 31 -11.10 -12.86 -0.27
CA TYR A 31 -11.31 -12.49 -1.68
C TYR A 31 -10.94 -13.64 -2.63
N PRO A 32 -11.59 -14.81 -2.54
CA PRO A 32 -11.17 -16.01 -3.27
C PRO A 32 -11.21 -15.83 -4.80
N SER A 33 -12.28 -15.25 -5.33
CA SER A 33 -12.44 -15.08 -6.78
C SER A 33 -11.70 -13.88 -7.36
N SER A 34 -11.56 -12.80 -6.59
CA SER A 34 -10.99 -11.54 -7.09
C SER A 34 -9.51 -11.36 -6.75
N PHE A 35 -8.98 -12.10 -5.78
CA PHE A 35 -7.57 -12.05 -5.39
C PHE A 35 -6.92 -13.44 -5.45
N ALA A 36 -7.48 -14.46 -4.79
CA ALA A 36 -6.81 -15.76 -4.69
C ALA A 36 -6.63 -16.43 -6.06
N GLU A 37 -7.72 -16.57 -6.82
CA GLU A 37 -7.71 -17.21 -8.14
C GLU A 37 -6.64 -16.63 -9.08
N PRO A 38 -6.53 -15.29 -9.29
CA PRO A 38 -5.43 -14.72 -10.05
C PRO A 38 -4.05 -15.04 -9.47
N ILE A 39 -3.84 -14.84 -8.18
CA ILE A 39 -2.53 -14.97 -7.54
C ILE A 39 -2.03 -16.42 -7.54
N GLU A 40 -2.93 -17.39 -7.37
CA GLU A 40 -2.61 -18.82 -7.36
C GLU A 40 -2.16 -19.36 -8.73
N THR A 41 -2.33 -18.59 -9.81
CA THR A 41 -1.74 -18.93 -11.12
C THR A 41 -0.22 -18.74 -11.16
N LEU A 42 0.35 -17.98 -10.22
CA LEU A 42 1.78 -17.74 -10.12
C LEU A 42 2.50 -18.89 -9.42
N PRO A 43 3.79 -19.13 -9.72
CA PRO A 43 4.65 -19.93 -8.86
C PRO A 43 4.66 -19.38 -7.42
N GLU A 44 4.73 -20.26 -6.43
CA GLU A 44 4.73 -19.90 -5.00
C GLU A 44 5.79 -18.84 -4.66
N SER A 45 7.00 -18.98 -5.22
CA SER A 45 8.09 -18.00 -5.05
C SER A 45 7.77 -16.60 -5.57
N LYS A 46 6.86 -16.47 -6.55
CA LYS A 46 6.36 -15.17 -7.02
C LYS A 46 5.20 -14.67 -6.18
N GLN A 47 4.39 -15.55 -5.61
CA GLN A 47 3.28 -15.17 -4.73
C GLN A 47 3.77 -14.50 -3.45
N GLU A 48 4.86 -15.02 -2.87
CA GLU A 48 5.47 -14.48 -1.64
C GLU A 48 6.06 -13.08 -1.85
N ARG A 49 6.49 -12.77 -3.08
CA ARG A 49 7.06 -11.47 -3.50
C ARG A 49 6.01 -10.48 -4.01
N VAL A 50 4.72 -10.82 -3.95
CA VAL A 50 3.67 -9.86 -4.30
C VAL A 50 3.63 -8.84 -3.18
N GLY A 51 3.82 -7.57 -3.54
CA GLY A 51 3.86 -6.50 -2.57
C GLY A 51 2.46 -6.29 -1.99
N LEU A 52 2.34 -6.47 -0.67
CA LEU A 52 1.10 -6.26 0.07
C LEU A 52 1.40 -5.32 1.26
N PRO A 53 0.64 -4.24 1.43
CA PRO A 53 0.80 -3.38 2.59
C PRO A 53 0.19 -4.05 3.83
N ASP A 54 0.86 -3.97 4.97
CA ASP A 54 0.34 -4.48 6.24
C ASP A 54 -0.87 -3.66 6.74
N GLU A 55 -0.89 -2.36 6.45
CA GLU A 55 -1.93 -1.44 6.93
C GLU A 55 -2.35 -0.44 5.85
N LEU A 56 -3.62 -0.02 5.89
CA LEU A 56 -4.15 1.02 5.00
C LEU A 56 -4.84 2.15 5.79
N PRO A 57 -4.68 3.41 5.36
CA PRO A 57 -5.28 4.58 6.04
C PRO A 57 -6.77 4.76 5.71
N PHE A 58 -7.43 3.71 5.21
CA PHE A 58 -8.85 3.70 4.85
C PHE A 58 -9.43 2.30 4.97
N GLU A 59 -10.76 2.24 5.10
CA GLU A 59 -11.49 0.97 5.12
C GLU A 59 -11.58 0.38 3.71
N VAL A 60 -11.05 -0.84 3.55
CA VAL A 60 -11.12 -1.61 2.29
C VAL A 60 -12.49 -2.22 2.11
N LYS A 61 -13.08 -2.03 0.92
CA LYS A 61 -14.38 -2.62 0.55
C LYS A 61 -14.27 -3.67 -0.53
N ALA A 62 -13.28 -3.54 -1.41
CA ALA A 62 -13.00 -4.52 -2.45
C ALA A 62 -11.48 -4.62 -2.68
N VAL A 63 -11.05 -5.84 -2.97
CA VAL A 63 -9.69 -6.16 -3.39
C VAL A 63 -9.76 -6.96 -4.69
N GLU A 64 -8.99 -6.53 -5.68
CA GLU A 64 -8.89 -7.17 -6.99
C GLU A 64 -7.42 -7.34 -7.36
N ALA A 65 -7.03 -8.53 -7.81
CA ALA A 65 -5.72 -8.81 -8.34
C ALA A 65 -5.80 -9.14 -9.83
N SER A 66 -4.77 -8.73 -10.57
CA SER A 66 -4.57 -9.11 -11.96
C SER A 66 -3.12 -9.52 -12.17
N VAL A 67 -2.94 -10.62 -12.89
CA VAL A 67 -1.62 -11.17 -13.21
C VAL A 67 -1.36 -11.03 -14.70
N GLU A 68 -0.22 -10.42 -15.03
CA GLU A 68 0.35 -10.36 -16.37
C GLU A 68 1.73 -11.06 -16.36
N GLU A 69 2.31 -11.33 -17.53
CA GLU A 69 3.53 -12.15 -17.66
C GLU A 69 4.68 -11.71 -16.72
N LYS A 70 4.86 -10.40 -16.56
CA LYS A 70 5.98 -9.81 -15.81
C LYS A 70 5.56 -9.00 -14.58
N LYS A 71 4.25 -8.89 -14.31
CA LYS A 71 3.76 -8.05 -13.22
C LYS A 71 2.48 -8.56 -12.59
N VAL A 72 2.29 -8.18 -11.34
CA VAL A 72 1.06 -8.35 -10.59
C VAL A 72 0.58 -6.97 -10.17
N THR A 73 -0.72 -6.75 -10.29
CA THR A 73 -1.36 -5.54 -9.79
C THR A 73 -2.44 -5.94 -8.80
N VAL A 74 -2.44 -5.32 -7.62
CA VAL A 74 -3.45 -5.48 -6.58
C VAL A 74 -4.09 -4.12 -6.32
N ARG A 75 -5.41 -4.04 -6.42
CA ARG A 75 -6.17 -2.81 -6.23
C ARG A 75 -7.06 -2.91 -5.00
N TYR A 76 -6.95 -1.92 -4.12
CA TYR A 76 -7.73 -1.76 -2.91
C TYR A 76 -8.66 -0.57 -3.05
N GLN A 77 -9.97 -0.83 -3.03
CA GLN A 77 -10.98 0.20 -3.22
C GLN A 77 -11.71 0.51 -1.92
N SER A 78 -11.82 1.79 -1.59
CA SER A 78 -12.79 2.29 -0.60
C SER A 78 -14.11 2.65 -1.28
N THR A 79 -15.15 2.98 -0.49
CA THR A 79 -16.45 3.33 -1.05
C THR A 79 -16.42 4.56 -1.97
N LYS A 80 -15.60 5.60 -1.73
CA LYS A 80 -15.65 6.88 -2.48
C LYS A 80 -14.40 7.77 -2.43
N THR A 81 -13.48 7.58 -1.48
CA THR A 81 -12.50 8.64 -1.14
C THR A 81 -11.05 8.25 -1.34
N HIS A 82 -10.77 6.95 -1.36
CA HIS A 82 -9.44 6.39 -1.49
C HIS A 82 -9.41 5.22 -2.47
N ASP A 83 -8.32 5.13 -3.23
CA ASP A 83 -7.99 4.03 -4.12
C ASP A 83 -6.48 3.82 -4.04
N LEU A 84 -6.06 2.57 -3.85
CA LEU A 84 -4.65 2.20 -3.90
C LEU A 84 -4.48 1.11 -4.95
N THR A 85 -3.55 1.34 -5.86
CA THR A 85 -3.05 0.29 -6.76
C THR A 85 -1.60 0.00 -6.40
N VAL A 86 -1.32 -1.25 -6.06
CA VAL A 86 0.03 -1.77 -5.82
C VAL A 86 0.43 -2.61 -7.02
N THR A 87 1.58 -2.35 -7.61
CA THR A 87 2.13 -3.14 -8.71
C THR A 87 3.49 -3.70 -8.32
N THR A 88 3.66 -5.00 -8.52
CA THR A 88 4.93 -5.72 -8.39
C THR A 88 5.43 -6.08 -9.77
N LEU A 89 6.62 -5.61 -10.13
CA LEU A 89 7.31 -6.00 -11.36
C LEU A 89 8.38 -7.05 -11.03
N PHE A 90 8.29 -8.23 -11.63
CA PHE A 90 9.23 -9.34 -11.42
C PHE A 90 10.44 -9.32 -12.35
N ASP A 91 10.51 -8.34 -13.24
CA ASP A 91 11.60 -8.16 -14.20
C ASP A 91 12.08 -6.70 -14.12
N PRO A 92 13.05 -6.40 -13.25
CA PRO A 92 13.54 -5.04 -13.01
C PRO A 92 14.45 -4.50 -14.12
N THR A 93 14.45 -5.12 -15.31
CA THR A 93 15.25 -4.64 -16.46
C THR A 93 14.72 -3.36 -17.11
N GLY A 94 13.56 -2.87 -16.68
CA GLY A 94 13.00 -1.58 -17.11
C GLY A 94 13.63 -0.39 -16.37
N GLU A 95 13.68 0.76 -17.03
CA GLU A 95 14.04 2.01 -16.37
C GLU A 95 12.96 2.39 -15.35
N MET A 96 13.36 2.57 -14.10
CA MET A 96 12.51 3.18 -13.08
C MET A 96 12.12 4.59 -13.52
N ALA A 97 10.95 5.06 -13.07
CA ALA A 97 10.50 6.40 -13.36
C ALA A 97 11.50 7.42 -12.81
N GLU A 98 11.95 8.35 -13.66
CA GLU A 98 12.68 9.52 -13.18
C GLU A 98 11.77 10.33 -12.24
N THR A 99 12.27 10.56 -11.04
CA THR A 99 11.57 11.28 -9.97
C THR A 99 12.51 12.31 -9.35
N ASP A 100 12.00 13.52 -9.13
CA ASP A 100 12.77 14.62 -8.55
C ASP A 100 12.95 14.47 -7.04
N LEU A 101 12.03 13.74 -6.39
CA LEU A 101 12.03 13.50 -4.95
C LEU A 101 12.40 12.04 -4.66
N GLN A 102 13.48 11.86 -3.89
CA GLN A 102 13.93 10.56 -3.41
C GLN A 102 13.83 10.52 -1.89
N ILE A 103 13.14 9.51 -1.35
CA ILE A 103 12.88 9.35 0.08
C ILE A 103 13.35 7.95 0.53
N PRO A 104 14.20 7.84 1.58
CA PRO A 104 14.55 6.55 2.16
C PRO A 104 13.32 5.87 2.79
N LEU A 105 13.17 4.57 2.55
CA LEU A 105 12.19 3.71 3.20
C LEU A 105 12.78 3.03 4.44
N ASN A 106 11.90 2.55 5.32
CA ASN A 106 12.27 1.77 6.51
C ASN A 106 12.98 0.46 6.17
N SER A 107 12.76 -0.08 4.97
CA SER A 107 13.48 -1.25 4.43
C SER A 107 14.94 -0.96 4.08
N GLY A 108 15.35 0.32 4.01
CA GLY A 108 16.66 0.75 3.54
C GLY A 108 16.73 1.03 2.04
N SER A 109 15.70 0.67 1.27
CA SER A 109 15.54 1.09 -0.12
C SER A 109 15.34 2.61 -0.23
N VAL A 110 15.59 3.15 -1.42
CA VAL A 110 15.27 4.54 -1.76
C VAL A 110 14.10 4.55 -2.72
N ALA A 111 13.04 5.26 -2.36
CA ALA A 111 11.86 5.41 -3.18
C ALA A 111 11.88 6.72 -3.96
N GLY A 112 11.54 6.64 -5.25
CA GLY A 112 11.17 7.78 -6.06
C GLY A 112 9.72 8.16 -5.82
N VAL A 113 9.45 9.45 -5.61
CA VAL A 113 8.11 9.97 -5.31
C VAL A 113 7.71 11.02 -6.34
N ARG A 114 6.49 10.89 -6.86
CA ARG A 114 5.85 11.90 -7.73
C ARG A 114 4.48 12.25 -7.18
N GLU A 115 4.29 13.54 -6.92
CA GLU A 115 3.03 14.10 -6.46
C GLU A 115 2.27 14.72 -7.63
N GLU A 116 1.00 14.33 -7.78
CA GLU A 116 0.04 14.94 -8.69
C GLU A 116 -1.15 15.47 -7.88
N GLU A 117 -2.06 16.22 -8.53
CA GLU A 117 -3.12 16.93 -7.80
C GLU A 117 -3.97 16.06 -6.87
N LYS A 118 -4.21 14.79 -7.20
CA LYS A 118 -5.05 13.89 -6.39
C LYS A 118 -4.45 12.49 -6.31
N GLN A 119 -3.17 12.37 -6.60
CA GLN A 119 -2.50 11.09 -6.75
C GLN A 119 -1.06 11.25 -6.28
N VAL A 120 -0.55 10.26 -5.57
CA VAL A 120 0.87 10.14 -5.26
C VAL A 120 1.34 8.80 -5.80
N PHE A 121 2.38 8.85 -6.63
CA PHE A 121 3.07 7.69 -7.14
C PHE A 121 4.38 7.51 -6.36
N VAL A 122 4.63 6.30 -5.88
CA VAL A 122 5.89 5.94 -5.23
C VAL A 122 6.40 4.65 -5.84
N GLU A 123 7.70 4.61 -6.16
CA GLU A 123 8.35 3.44 -6.76
C GLU A 123 9.71 3.19 -6.11
N TRP A 124 10.04 1.93 -5.84
CA TRP A 124 11.35 1.53 -5.35
C TRP A 124 11.72 0.13 -5.81
N TYR A 125 13.03 -0.10 -5.90
CA TYR A 125 13.58 -1.44 -6.08
C TYR A 125 13.82 -2.10 -4.72
N ASN A 126 13.31 -3.32 -4.54
CA ASN A 126 13.64 -4.19 -3.43
C ASN A 126 14.73 -5.17 -3.90
N SER A 127 15.96 -5.01 -3.37
CA SER A 127 17.10 -5.84 -3.75
C SER A 127 17.07 -7.26 -3.19
N ASP A 128 16.39 -7.46 -2.05
CA ASP A 128 16.33 -8.77 -1.40
C ASP A 128 15.42 -9.71 -2.19
N GLU A 129 14.39 -9.15 -2.80
CA GLU A 129 13.41 -9.87 -3.60
C GLU A 129 13.62 -9.74 -5.10
N ASP A 130 14.51 -8.87 -5.57
CA ASP A 130 14.74 -8.60 -6.99
C ASP A 130 13.43 -8.21 -7.72
N VAL A 131 12.71 -7.24 -7.16
CA VAL A 131 11.45 -6.69 -7.71
C VAL A 131 11.44 -5.17 -7.67
N ILE A 132 10.63 -4.56 -8.53
CA ILE A 132 10.21 -3.17 -8.37
C ILE A 132 8.80 -3.15 -7.81
N TYR A 133 8.60 -2.41 -6.73
CA TYR A 133 7.29 -2.08 -6.19
C TYR A 133 6.89 -0.68 -6.62
N GLN A 134 5.62 -0.55 -6.98
CA GLN A 134 4.98 0.71 -7.35
C GLN A 134 3.67 0.83 -6.58
N ILE A 135 3.41 2.01 -6.02
CA ILE A 135 2.10 2.36 -5.48
C ILE A 135 1.56 3.59 -6.21
N ASP A 136 0.28 3.53 -6.55
CA ASP A 136 -0.52 4.65 -7.03
C ASP A 136 -1.64 4.87 -6.01
N TYR A 137 -1.48 5.90 -5.19
CA TYR A 137 -2.41 6.22 -4.11
C TYR A 137 -3.20 7.48 -4.41
N ARG A 138 -4.53 7.35 -4.45
CA ARG A 138 -5.47 8.44 -4.65
C ARG A 138 -6.26 8.70 -3.39
N ALA A 139 -6.29 9.96 -2.97
CA ALA A 139 -7.08 10.43 -1.84
C ALA A 139 -7.85 11.72 -2.20
N VAL A 140 -9.02 11.89 -1.61
CA VAL A 140 -9.78 13.15 -1.72
C VAL A 140 -9.16 14.25 -0.86
N ASP A 141 -8.55 13.90 0.28
CA ASP A 141 -7.82 14.81 1.14
C ASP A 141 -6.34 14.89 0.71
N LYS A 142 -5.93 16.06 0.20
CA LYS A 142 -4.56 16.29 -0.28
C LYS A 142 -3.56 16.51 0.84
N GLU A 143 -4.00 16.98 2.01
CA GLU A 143 -3.07 17.47 3.04
C GLU A 143 -2.18 16.34 3.60
N LYS A 144 -2.72 15.12 3.64
CA LYS A 144 -2.01 13.94 4.16
C LYS A 144 -1.64 12.91 3.09
N GLN A 145 -1.90 13.22 1.82
CA GLN A 145 -1.83 12.21 0.76
C GLN A 145 -0.42 11.63 0.60
N THR A 146 0.60 12.48 0.53
CA THR A 146 2.00 12.01 0.43
C THR A 146 2.40 11.22 1.66
N GLN A 147 2.10 11.71 2.86
CA GLN A 147 2.42 11.00 4.09
C GLN A 147 1.78 9.61 4.12
N GLN A 148 0.51 9.51 3.76
CA GLN A 148 -0.21 8.23 3.68
C GLN A 148 0.37 7.29 2.63
N ALA A 149 0.76 7.79 1.44
CA ALA A 149 1.44 6.98 0.45
C ALA A 149 2.79 6.44 0.97
N MET A 150 3.55 7.27 1.68
CA MET A 150 4.81 6.86 2.29
C MET A 150 4.61 5.87 3.44
N ASP A 151 3.57 6.04 4.25
CA ASP A 151 3.21 5.10 5.32
C ASP A 151 2.87 3.73 4.73
N ILE A 152 2.08 3.71 3.64
CA ILE A 152 1.78 2.49 2.88
C ILE A 152 3.07 1.85 2.38
N ALA A 153 3.92 2.58 1.67
CA ALA A 153 5.19 2.06 1.14
C ALA A 153 6.11 1.49 2.23
N ASN A 154 6.11 2.10 3.42
CA ASN A 154 6.89 1.64 4.57
C ASN A 154 6.29 0.43 5.31
N SER A 155 5.02 0.12 5.04
CA SER A 155 4.30 -1.05 5.59
C SER A 155 4.29 -2.24 4.64
N MET A 156 4.92 -2.12 3.47
CA MET A 156 4.99 -3.19 2.48
C MET A 156 5.91 -4.29 2.98
N ASN A 157 5.43 -5.53 2.90
CA ASN A 157 6.27 -6.70 3.10
C ASN A 157 7.24 -6.94 1.93
#